data_AF-A0A6M2CWW0-F1
#
_entry.id   AF-A0A6M2CWW0-F1
#
_cell.length_a   1.000
_cell.length_b   1.000
_cell.length_c   1.000
_cell.angle_alpha   90.00
_cell.angle_beta   90.00
_cell.angle_gamma   90.00
#
_symmetry.space_group_name_H-M   'P 1'
#
loop_
_entity.id
_entity.type
_entity.pdbx_description
1 polymer ?
#
loop_
_entity_poly.entity_id
_entity_poly.type
_entity_poly.pdbx_seq_one_letter_code
_entity_poly.pdbx_strand_id
1 'polypeptide(L)'
;REGLTVDFFSWSLPAAKKSWALAQNAFTQDCLYRHANASRRVIIVDLDEYVFPLPVRGKPRTIAQLLAKLPESKACIVVRNVFWVRAASRMDRPFIFASLNRSRRVWPTGLRSKYFADPLEVLEGGIHFCRRFLSGGRNRDKQLTVSQALLFHYRGVRGETYARDTSMLVWEKPLMNSPLMSKPEFWRGVASKVRNVLRNSVDVVSRLIQR
;
A
#
# COMPACT_ATOMS: atom_id res chain seq x y z
N ARG A 1 -6.17 -5.95 24.29
CA ARG A 1 -5.46 -6.89 23.38
C ARG A 1 -5.33 -6.19 22.04
N GLU A 2 -4.19 -5.56 21.77
CA GLU A 2 -3.98 -4.85 20.49
C GLU A 2 -3.17 -5.74 19.55
N GLY A 3 -3.85 -6.37 18.61
CA GLY A 3 -3.25 -7.10 17.50
C GLY A 3 -3.78 -6.52 16.18
N LEU A 4 -2.98 -6.63 15.11
CA LEU A 4 -3.46 -6.28 13.77
C LEU A 4 -4.57 -7.27 13.37
N THR A 5 -5.78 -6.77 13.17
CA THR A 5 -6.88 -7.54 12.58
C THR A 5 -6.68 -7.60 11.07
N VAL A 6 -6.73 -8.81 10.51
CA VAL A 6 -6.68 -9.05 9.06
C VAL A 6 -7.94 -9.79 8.67
N ASP A 7 -8.78 -9.12 7.89
CA ASP A 7 -10.02 -9.66 7.36
C ASP A 7 -9.83 -10.06 5.89
N PHE A 8 -10.38 -11.21 5.52
CA PHE A 8 -10.33 -11.71 4.15
C PHE A 8 -11.74 -11.75 3.58
N PHE A 9 -11.94 -11.10 2.44
CA PHE A 9 -13.20 -11.09 1.72
C PHE A 9 -13.04 -11.87 0.42
N SER A 10 -13.81 -12.95 0.25
CA SER A 10 -13.80 -13.77 -0.95
C SER A 10 -14.89 -13.33 -1.91
N TRP A 11 -14.53 -13.04 -3.16
CA TRP A 11 -15.46 -12.56 -4.18
C TRP A 11 -15.46 -13.53 -5.36
N SER A 12 -16.64 -13.98 -5.76
CA SER A 12 -16.85 -14.74 -6.99
C SER A 12 -17.11 -13.76 -8.13
N LEU A 13 -16.09 -13.53 -8.97
CA LEU A 13 -16.22 -12.67 -10.14
C LEU A 13 -16.24 -13.51 -11.42
N PRO A 14 -17.13 -13.21 -12.38
CA PRO A 14 -17.13 -13.89 -13.67
C PRO A 14 -15.82 -13.62 -14.41
N ALA A 15 -15.32 -14.62 -15.13
CA ALA A 15 -14.13 -14.47 -15.96
C ALA A 15 -14.44 -13.49 -17.11
N ALA A 16 -13.82 -12.31 -17.07
CA ALA A 16 -14.00 -11.27 -18.07
C ALA A 16 -12.66 -10.61 -18.42
N LYS A 17 -12.56 -10.03 -19.61
CA LYS A 17 -11.41 -9.21 -19.99
C LYS A 17 -11.28 -8.04 -19.01
N LYS A 18 -10.09 -7.85 -18.43
CA LYS A 18 -9.81 -6.85 -17.36
C LYS A 18 -10.54 -7.12 -16.03
N SER A 19 -10.99 -8.36 -15.77
CA SER A 19 -11.60 -8.75 -14.49
C SER A 19 -10.76 -8.31 -13.28
N TRP A 20 -9.43 -8.43 -13.35
CA TRP A 20 -8.52 -7.99 -12.29
C TRP A 20 -8.67 -6.50 -11.92
N ALA A 21 -8.78 -5.62 -12.93
CA ALA A 21 -8.84 -4.18 -12.71
C ALA A 21 -10.23 -3.75 -12.21
N LEU A 22 -11.28 -4.39 -12.73
CA LEU A 22 -12.65 -4.19 -12.27
C LEU A 22 -12.81 -4.67 -10.82
N ALA A 23 -12.24 -5.84 -10.50
CA ALA A 23 -12.20 -6.38 -9.14
C ALA A 23 -11.54 -5.41 -8.16
N GLN A 24 -10.36 -4.89 -8.51
CA GLN A 24 -9.67 -3.92 -7.67
C GLN A 24 -10.48 -2.63 -7.48
N ASN A 25 -11.09 -2.09 -8.54
CA ASN A 25 -11.93 -0.89 -8.40
C ASN A 25 -13.13 -1.14 -7.49
N ALA A 26 -13.78 -2.29 -7.61
CA ALA A 26 -14.93 -2.64 -6.79
C ALA A 26 -14.50 -2.88 -5.33
N PHE A 27 -13.38 -3.58 -5.09
CA PHE A 27 -12.78 -3.72 -3.75
C PHE A 27 -12.48 -2.36 -3.11
N THR A 28 -11.92 -1.43 -3.89
CA THR A 28 -11.68 -0.07 -3.43
C THR A 28 -12.97 0.63 -3.00
N GLN A 29 -14.08 0.47 -3.75
CA GLN A 29 -15.35 1.10 -3.35
C GLN A 29 -15.91 0.48 -2.08
N ASP A 30 -15.89 -0.85 -1.96
CA ASP A 30 -16.35 -1.57 -0.75
C ASP A 30 -15.54 -1.13 0.48
N CYS A 31 -14.21 -1.02 0.34
CA CYS A 31 -13.33 -0.52 1.40
C CYS A 31 -13.68 0.91 1.81
N LEU A 32 -13.80 1.84 0.86
CA LEU A 32 -14.18 3.23 1.16
C LEU A 32 -15.54 3.31 1.84
N TYR A 33 -16.53 2.55 1.35
CA TYR A 33 -17.88 2.53 1.89
C TYR A 33 -17.91 2.03 3.35
N ARG A 34 -17.27 0.88 3.63
CA ARG A 34 -17.21 0.32 5.00
C ARG A 34 -16.55 1.25 6.01
N HIS A 35 -15.60 2.06 5.54
CA HIS A 35 -14.82 2.95 6.39
C HIS A 35 -15.33 4.40 6.43
N ALA A 36 -16.39 4.74 5.68
CA ALA A 36 -16.96 6.08 5.59
C ALA A 36 -17.17 6.76 6.95
N ASN A 37 -17.70 6.02 7.94
CA ASN A 37 -17.95 6.55 9.29
C ASN A 37 -17.02 5.97 10.36
N ALA A 38 -16.05 5.14 9.97
CA ALA A 38 -15.15 4.45 10.90
C ALA A 38 -13.72 5.00 10.89
N SER A 39 -13.33 5.73 9.84
CA SER A 39 -11.95 6.17 9.68
C SER A 39 -11.88 7.53 8.98
N ARG A 40 -11.09 8.45 9.54
CA ARG A 40 -10.86 9.77 8.91
C ARG A 40 -10.17 9.65 7.55
N ARG A 41 -9.31 8.64 7.40
CA ARG A 41 -8.55 8.34 6.19
C ARG A 41 -8.43 6.84 6.03
N VAL A 42 -8.45 6.38 4.79
CA VAL A 42 -8.14 5.00 4.37
C VAL A 42 -6.97 5.05 3.40
N ILE A 43 -6.01 4.15 3.54
CA ILE A 43 -4.95 3.95 2.54
C ILE A 43 -5.37 2.83 1.58
N ILE A 44 -5.31 3.10 0.28
CA ILE A 44 -5.53 2.11 -0.77
C ILE A 44 -4.16 1.79 -1.39
N VAL A 45 -3.66 0.58 -1.18
CA VAL A 45 -2.32 0.13 -1.53
C VAL A 45 -2.31 -1.37 -1.83
N ASP A 46 -1.38 -1.84 -2.67
CA ASP A 46 -1.23 -3.27 -2.95
C ASP A 46 -0.39 -3.95 -1.85
N LEU A 47 -0.55 -5.26 -1.63
CA LEU A 47 0.12 -5.99 -0.53
C LEU A 47 1.64 -5.99 -0.63
N ASP A 48 2.19 -5.86 -1.84
CA ASP A 48 3.62 -5.80 -2.11
C ASP A 48 4.15 -4.36 -2.23
N GLU A 49 3.37 -3.38 -1.77
CA GLU A 49 3.68 -1.95 -1.79
C GLU A 49 3.59 -1.30 -0.41
N TYR A 50 4.44 -0.29 -0.15
CA TYR A 50 4.56 0.36 1.16
C TYR A 50 4.71 1.87 0.97
N VAL A 51 3.86 2.63 1.65
CA VAL A 51 4.03 4.08 1.72
C VAL A 51 5.01 4.41 2.83
N PHE A 52 6.04 5.18 2.49
CA PHE A 52 7.09 5.54 3.41
C PHE A 52 7.27 7.05 3.50
N PRO A 53 6.98 7.68 4.66
CA PRO A 53 7.33 9.07 4.90
C PRO A 53 8.84 9.20 4.98
N LEU A 54 9.42 10.08 4.16
CA LEU A 54 10.87 10.28 4.20
C LEU A 54 11.30 10.99 5.49
N PRO A 55 12.51 10.71 5.99
CA PRO A 55 13.03 11.33 7.22
C PRO A 55 13.15 12.85 7.09
N VAL A 56 12.99 13.55 8.21
CA VAL A 56 13.23 15.00 8.29
C VAL A 56 14.42 15.23 9.20
N ARG A 57 15.50 15.84 8.68
CA ARG A 57 16.76 16.07 9.41
C ARG A 57 17.30 14.76 10.04
N GLY A 58 17.25 13.67 9.29
CA GLY A 58 17.72 12.34 9.72
C GLY A 58 16.84 11.63 10.75
N LYS A 59 15.71 12.22 11.17
CA LYS A 59 14.79 11.61 12.15
C LYS A 59 13.61 10.90 11.46
N PRO A 60 13.20 9.72 11.96
CA PRO A 60 11.95 9.07 11.56
C PRO A 60 10.74 10.00 11.66
N ARG A 61 9.80 9.87 10.72
CA ARG A 61 8.51 10.59 10.67
C ARG A 61 7.34 9.64 10.39
N THR A 62 6.35 9.53 11.25
CA THR A 62 5.23 8.61 11.04
C THR A 62 4.26 9.10 9.95
N ILE A 63 3.43 8.19 9.41
CA ILE A 63 2.36 8.56 8.48
C ILE A 63 1.41 9.56 9.16
N ALA A 64 1.04 9.35 10.43
CA ALA A 64 0.20 10.30 11.17
C ALA A 64 0.82 11.71 11.24
N GLN A 65 2.13 11.81 11.54
CA GLN A 65 2.85 13.08 11.55
C GLN A 65 2.94 13.74 10.17
N LEU A 66 3.02 12.94 9.10
CA LEU A 66 2.98 13.44 7.74
C LEU A 66 1.58 13.99 7.40
N LEU A 67 0.53 13.23 7.70
CA LEU A 67 -0.86 13.58 7.36
C LEU A 67 -1.35 14.79 8.15
N ALA A 68 -0.98 14.94 9.43
CA ALA A 68 -1.36 16.07 10.27
C ALA A 68 -0.87 17.44 9.75
N LYS A 69 0.12 17.46 8.84
CA LYS A 69 0.64 18.69 8.22
C LYS A 69 -0.02 19.04 6.90
N LEU A 70 -0.93 18.20 6.41
CA LEU A 70 -1.59 18.39 5.13
C LEU A 70 -2.94 19.10 5.32
N PRO A 71 -3.37 19.92 4.35
CA PRO A 71 -4.65 20.62 4.47
C PRO A 71 -5.81 19.62 4.56
N GLU A 72 -6.71 19.82 5.50
CA GLU A 72 -7.88 18.96 5.69
C GLU A 72 -8.83 18.98 4.49
N SER A 73 -8.81 20.07 3.73
CA SER A 73 -9.60 20.24 2.49
C SER A 73 -9.24 19.28 1.36
N LYS A 74 -8.17 18.49 1.51
CA LYS A 74 -7.71 17.53 0.51
C LYS A 74 -8.28 16.15 0.76
N ALA A 75 -9.28 15.78 -0.01
CA ALA A 75 -9.94 14.47 0.06
C ALA A 75 -9.02 13.31 -0.37
N CYS A 76 -8.08 13.54 -1.30
CA CYS A 76 -7.14 12.52 -1.77
C CYS A 76 -5.70 12.98 -1.59
N ILE A 77 -4.85 12.15 -0.98
CA ILE A 77 -3.42 12.42 -0.82
C ILE A 77 -2.67 11.35 -1.59
N VAL A 78 -2.01 11.74 -2.68
CA VAL A 78 -1.42 10.82 -3.64
C VAL A 78 0.09 10.72 -3.42
N VAL A 79 0.60 9.48 -3.39
CA VAL A 79 2.00 9.14 -3.18
C VAL A 79 2.57 8.50 -4.44
N ARG A 80 3.70 9.02 -4.92
CA ARG A 80 4.35 8.55 -6.14
C ARG A 80 5.22 7.32 -5.89
N ASN A 81 5.30 6.47 -6.91
CA ASN A 81 5.97 5.18 -6.83
C ASN A 81 7.44 5.20 -7.28
N VAL A 82 8.24 4.38 -6.60
CA VAL A 82 9.56 3.91 -7.01
C VAL A 82 9.59 2.38 -6.89
N PHE A 83 10.34 1.69 -7.76
CA PHE A 83 10.52 0.25 -7.62
C PHE A 83 11.68 -0.04 -6.68
N TRP A 84 11.47 -0.98 -5.76
CA TRP A 84 12.51 -1.50 -4.92
C TRP A 84 12.93 -2.89 -5.42
N VAL A 85 14.23 -3.12 -5.59
CA VAL A 85 14.74 -4.44 -5.95
C VAL A 85 14.37 -5.43 -4.86
N ARG A 86 13.53 -6.41 -5.20
CA ARG A 86 13.19 -7.52 -4.31
C ARG A 86 14.43 -8.38 -4.09
N ALA A 87 14.92 -8.42 -2.86
CA ALA A 87 15.91 -9.39 -2.41
C ALA A 87 15.22 -10.49 -1.59
N ALA A 88 15.86 -11.66 -1.47
CA ALA A 88 15.39 -12.70 -0.58
C ALA A 88 15.33 -12.16 0.86
N SER A 89 14.18 -12.26 1.51
CA SER A 89 14.04 -11.95 2.93
C SER A 89 14.78 -12.98 3.76
N ARG A 90 15.58 -12.54 4.73
CA ARG A 90 16.14 -13.42 5.77
C ARG A 90 15.26 -13.32 7.01
N MET A 91 15.15 -14.41 7.80
CA MET A 91 14.27 -14.42 8.98
C MET A 91 14.65 -13.37 10.04
N ASP A 92 15.92 -12.97 10.08
CA ASP A 92 16.50 -12.01 11.02
C ASP A 92 16.35 -10.55 10.57
N ARG A 93 15.95 -10.30 9.32
CA ARG A 93 15.83 -8.95 8.77
C ARG A 93 14.56 -8.80 7.94
N PRO A 94 13.64 -7.88 8.33
CA PRO A 94 12.46 -7.56 7.55
C PRO A 94 12.80 -7.40 6.07
N PHE A 95 11.97 -7.96 5.20
CA PHE A 95 12.18 -7.89 3.75
C PHE A 95 12.33 -6.44 3.26
N ILE A 96 11.79 -5.47 4.02
CA ILE A 96 11.94 -4.05 3.70
C ILE A 96 13.38 -3.52 3.76
N PHE A 97 14.25 -4.18 4.53
CA PHE A 97 15.67 -3.82 4.62
C PHE A 97 16.56 -4.83 3.90
N ALA A 98 16.00 -5.87 3.29
CA ALA A 98 16.77 -6.91 2.59
C ALA A 98 17.51 -6.38 1.35
N SER A 99 17.01 -5.29 0.76
CA SER A 99 17.66 -4.57 -0.33
C SER A 99 17.62 -3.09 -0.04
N LEU A 100 18.68 -2.36 -0.40
CA LEU A 100 18.71 -0.90 -0.34
C LEU A 100 18.70 -0.28 -1.74
N ASN A 101 18.39 -1.05 -2.78
CA ASN A 101 18.45 -0.56 -4.16
C ASN A 101 17.05 -0.25 -4.69
N ARG A 102 16.79 1.00 -5.07
CA ARG A 102 15.54 1.40 -5.72
C ARG A 102 15.76 2.03 -7.10
N SER A 103 14.72 2.10 -7.91
CA SER A 103 14.76 2.77 -9.21
C SER A 103 15.09 4.25 -9.04
N ARG A 104 15.92 4.79 -9.93
CA ARG A 104 16.18 6.23 -10.02
C ARG A 104 14.92 6.97 -10.49
N ARG A 105 14.17 6.35 -11.40
CA ARG A 105 12.90 6.87 -11.89
C ARG A 105 11.87 6.90 -10.76
N VAL A 106 11.24 8.06 -10.59
CA VAL A 106 10.01 8.22 -9.82
C VAL A 106 8.85 8.27 -10.81
N TRP A 107 7.92 7.34 -10.71
CA TRP A 107 6.76 7.26 -11.61
C TRP A 107 5.85 8.48 -11.44
N PRO A 108 5.28 9.02 -12.53
CA PRO A 108 4.35 10.13 -12.44
C PRO A 108 3.07 9.69 -11.72
N THR A 109 2.37 10.68 -11.16
CA THR A 109 1.06 10.49 -10.54
C THR A 109 0.06 9.91 -11.54
N GLY A 110 -0.85 9.05 -11.06
CA GLY A 110 -1.93 8.46 -11.87
C GLY A 110 -1.57 7.15 -12.56
N LEU A 111 -0.28 6.86 -12.80
CA LEU A 111 0.15 5.61 -13.46
C LEU A 111 0.40 4.46 -12.49
N ARG A 112 1.16 4.72 -11.43
CA ARG A 112 1.60 3.72 -10.44
C ARG A 112 1.50 4.24 -9.01
N SER A 113 0.90 5.41 -8.83
CA SER A 113 0.71 5.99 -7.50
C SER A 113 -0.28 5.16 -6.69
N LYS A 114 -0.30 5.43 -5.39
CA LYS A 114 -1.34 5.00 -4.45
C LYS A 114 -1.72 6.20 -3.58
N TYR A 115 -2.74 6.06 -2.73
CA TYR A 115 -3.29 7.23 -2.06
C TYR A 115 -3.93 6.94 -0.71
N PHE A 116 -3.99 7.99 0.10
CA PHE A 116 -4.91 8.09 1.23
C PHE A 116 -6.17 8.81 0.76
N ALA A 117 -7.32 8.22 1.03
CA ALA A 117 -8.63 8.79 0.74
C ALA A 117 -9.36 9.16 2.02
N ASP A 118 -10.05 10.28 1.97
CA ASP A 118 -11.15 10.60 2.86
C ASP A 118 -12.41 9.90 2.35
N PRO A 119 -12.92 8.88 3.06
CA PRO A 119 -14.01 8.06 2.56
C PRO A 119 -15.36 8.80 2.52
N LEU A 120 -15.49 9.95 3.19
CA LEU A 120 -16.69 10.80 3.12
C LEU A 120 -16.65 11.80 1.98
N GLU A 121 -15.54 11.92 1.25
CA GLU A 121 -15.35 12.94 0.23
C GLU A 121 -14.98 12.36 -1.13
N VAL A 122 -14.45 11.14 -1.16
CA VAL A 122 -14.15 10.42 -2.40
C VAL A 122 -15.38 9.65 -2.85
N LEU A 123 -15.96 10.07 -3.97
CA LEU A 123 -17.12 9.41 -4.60
C LEU A 123 -16.71 8.15 -5.37
N GLU A 124 -15.58 8.20 -6.07
CA GLU A 124 -15.06 7.06 -6.83
C GLU A 124 -13.55 6.94 -6.59
N GLY A 125 -13.14 5.86 -5.90
CA GLY A 125 -11.74 5.45 -5.81
C GLY A 125 -11.25 4.73 -7.06
N GLY A 126 -9.96 4.80 -7.38
CA GLY A 126 -9.35 4.05 -8.48
C GLY A 126 -8.19 3.19 -8.00
N ILE A 127 -7.59 2.42 -8.91
CA ILE A 127 -6.43 1.56 -8.58
C ILE A 127 -5.19 2.39 -8.15
N HIS A 128 -5.01 3.57 -8.75
CA HIS A 128 -3.79 4.38 -8.56
C HIS A 128 -4.03 5.78 -7.98
N PHE A 129 -5.27 6.27 -8.03
CA PHE A 129 -5.65 7.61 -7.58
C PHE A 129 -7.17 7.68 -7.37
N CYS A 130 -7.65 8.66 -6.61
CA CYS A 130 -9.08 8.96 -6.51
C CYS A 130 -9.59 9.56 -7.81
N ARG A 131 -10.66 9.01 -8.38
CA ARG A 131 -11.18 9.42 -9.69
C ARG A 131 -12.20 10.55 -9.59
N ARG A 132 -13.09 10.49 -8.59
CA ARG A 132 -14.18 11.47 -8.41
C ARG A 132 -14.37 11.81 -6.94
N PHE A 133 -14.88 13.01 -6.71
CA PHE A 133 -15.14 13.59 -5.39
C PHE A 133 -16.62 13.97 -5.27
N LEU A 134 -17.16 13.94 -4.06
CA LEU A 134 -18.57 14.28 -3.79
C LEU A 134 -18.86 15.76 -4.04
N SER A 135 -18.01 16.65 -3.49
CA SER A 135 -17.99 18.05 -3.91
C SER A 135 -17.27 18.13 -5.26
N GLY A 136 -17.95 18.58 -6.31
CA GLY A 136 -17.38 18.80 -7.66
C GLY A 136 -16.26 19.85 -7.74
N GLY A 137 -15.64 20.19 -6.61
CA GLY A 137 -14.55 21.14 -6.50
C GLY A 137 -13.30 20.65 -7.22
N ARG A 138 -12.64 21.57 -7.92
CA ARG A 138 -11.30 21.36 -8.47
C ARG A 138 -10.28 21.30 -7.32
N ASN A 139 -9.14 20.61 -7.52
CA ASN A 139 -8.02 20.55 -6.58
C ASN A 139 -8.31 19.83 -5.24
N ARG A 140 -9.16 18.80 -5.24
CA ARG A 140 -9.43 17.97 -4.04
C ARG A 140 -8.32 16.95 -3.76
N ASP A 141 -7.39 16.76 -4.70
CA ASP A 141 -6.20 15.96 -4.52
C ASP A 141 -4.99 16.79 -4.07
N LYS A 142 -4.07 16.13 -3.36
CA LYS A 142 -2.75 16.65 -3.00
C LYS A 142 -1.71 15.59 -3.33
N GLN A 143 -0.84 15.93 -4.28
CA GLN A 143 0.33 15.10 -4.56
C GLN A 143 1.42 15.41 -3.54
N LEU A 144 1.93 14.36 -2.89
CA LEU A 144 3.10 14.50 -2.03
C LEU A 144 4.36 14.64 -2.89
N THR A 145 5.26 15.50 -2.43
CA THR A 145 6.58 15.63 -3.05
C THR A 145 7.41 14.39 -2.74
N VAL A 146 8.41 14.13 -3.59
CA VAL A 146 9.36 13.02 -3.39
C VAL A 146 10.25 13.19 -2.16
N SER A 147 10.23 14.36 -1.51
CA SER A 147 10.87 14.63 -0.21
C SER A 147 9.94 14.41 0.98
N GLN A 148 8.63 14.31 0.74
CA GLN A 148 7.63 14.05 1.78
C GLN A 148 7.41 12.55 1.98
N ALA A 149 7.12 11.82 0.91
CA ALA A 149 6.92 10.39 0.97
C ALA A 149 7.11 9.76 -0.40
N LEU A 150 7.42 8.46 -0.39
CA LEU A 150 7.44 7.63 -1.59
C LEU A 150 6.69 6.34 -1.32
N LEU A 151 6.02 5.83 -2.34
CA LEU A 151 5.50 4.48 -2.39
C LEU A 151 6.60 3.59 -2.96
N PHE A 152 6.89 2.49 -2.27
CA PHE A 152 7.88 1.52 -2.70
C PHE A 152 7.18 0.24 -3.12
N HIS A 153 7.34 -0.14 -4.39
CA HIS A 153 6.79 -1.38 -4.94
C HIS A 153 7.92 -2.40 -5.15
N TYR A 154 7.85 -3.57 -4.50
CA TYR A 154 8.86 -4.61 -4.72
C TYR A 154 8.77 -5.22 -6.11
N ARG A 155 9.88 -5.21 -6.83
CA ARG A 155 9.97 -5.78 -8.17
C ARG A 155 11.32 -6.44 -8.41
N GLY A 156 11.33 -7.44 -9.28
CA GLY A 156 12.59 -7.92 -9.86
C GLY A 156 13.27 -6.81 -10.67
N VAL A 157 14.59 -6.94 -10.87
CA VAL A 157 15.38 -6.00 -11.68
C VAL A 157 14.90 -6.06 -13.13
N ARG A 158 14.24 -4.99 -13.63
CA ARG A 158 13.72 -4.93 -15.00
C ARG A 158 13.66 -3.50 -15.52
N GLY A 159 14.32 -3.22 -16.65
CA GLY A 159 14.08 -2.04 -17.49
C GLY A 159 14.25 -0.66 -16.83
N GLU A 160 14.88 -0.61 -15.66
CA GLU A 160 15.07 0.60 -14.86
C GLU A 160 16.53 0.67 -14.39
N THR A 161 17.01 1.88 -14.13
CA THR A 161 18.30 2.07 -13.46
C THR A 161 18.09 2.15 -11.96
N TYR A 162 18.96 1.52 -11.19
CA TYR A 162 18.85 1.45 -9.74
C TYR A 162 19.96 2.23 -9.05
N ALA A 163 19.67 2.72 -7.86
CA ALA A 163 20.63 3.38 -6.99
C ALA A 163 20.40 2.93 -5.55
N ARG A 164 21.47 2.95 -4.76
CA ARG A 164 21.40 2.71 -3.32
C ARG A 164 20.65 3.87 -2.65
N ASP A 165 19.68 3.55 -1.82
CA ASP A 165 18.89 4.47 -1.01
C ASP A 165 18.92 3.99 0.45
N THR A 166 19.54 4.82 1.29
CA THR A 166 19.70 4.57 2.74
C THR A 166 18.68 5.33 3.57
N SER A 167 17.76 6.08 2.97
CA SER A 167 16.76 6.89 3.68
C SER A 167 15.89 6.06 4.63
N MET A 168 15.69 4.78 4.31
CA MET A 168 14.91 3.85 5.14
C MET A 168 15.65 3.38 6.40
N LEU A 169 16.98 3.44 6.43
CA LEU A 169 17.77 2.87 7.54
C LEU A 169 17.52 3.57 8.87
N VAL A 170 17.07 4.83 8.86
CA VAL A 170 16.72 5.54 10.11
C VAL A 170 15.59 4.85 10.87
N TRP A 171 14.82 3.99 10.21
CA TRP A 171 13.69 3.24 10.76
C TRP A 171 14.02 1.82 11.18
N GLU A 172 15.20 1.30 10.82
CA GLU A 172 15.56 -0.08 11.10
C GLU A 172 15.50 -0.38 12.59
N LYS A 173 16.19 0.42 13.42
CA LYS A 173 16.17 0.25 14.88
C LYS A 173 14.77 0.46 15.48
N PRO A 174 14.03 1.56 15.20
CA PRO A 174 12.66 1.71 15.67
C PRO A 174 11.71 0.57 15.28
N LEU A 175 11.82 0.05 14.05
CA LEU A 175 10.94 -1.01 13.58
C LEU A 175 11.28 -2.34 14.24
N MET A 176 12.56 -2.71 14.32
CA MET A 176 13.00 -3.94 14.97
C MET A 176 12.64 -3.97 16.46
N ASN A 177 12.60 -2.80 17.11
CA ASN A 177 12.18 -2.67 18.50
C ASN A 177 10.66 -2.54 18.67
N SER A 178 9.89 -2.52 17.59
CA SER A 178 8.44 -2.35 17.68
C SER A 178 7.77 -3.63 18.22
N PRO A 179 6.63 -3.50 18.95
CA PRO A 179 5.84 -4.65 19.40
C PRO A 179 5.39 -5.60 18.28
N LEU A 180 5.34 -5.11 17.04
CA LEU A 180 5.00 -5.89 15.84
C LEU A 180 6.12 -6.87 15.47
N MET A 181 7.37 -6.44 15.63
CA MET A 181 8.55 -7.23 15.28
C MET A 181 9.01 -8.13 16.43
N SER A 182 8.68 -7.79 17.68
CA SER A 182 9.09 -8.57 18.86
C SER A 182 8.23 -9.81 19.14
N LYS A 183 7.22 -10.11 18.31
CA LYS A 183 6.30 -11.25 18.48
C LYS A 183 6.37 -12.23 17.30
N PRO A 184 7.26 -13.24 17.33
CA PRO A 184 7.41 -14.23 16.24
C PRO A 184 6.13 -14.99 15.87
N GLU A 185 5.23 -15.20 16.83
CA GLU A 185 3.91 -15.82 16.65
C GLU A 185 2.99 -15.01 15.73
N PHE A 186 3.15 -13.69 15.68
CA PHE A 186 2.35 -12.82 14.81
C PHE A 186 2.58 -13.16 13.33
N TRP A 187 3.84 -13.21 12.91
CA TRP A 187 4.20 -13.50 11.52
C TRP A 187 3.81 -14.91 11.08
N ARG A 188 3.85 -15.89 12.00
CA ARG A 188 3.38 -17.25 11.75
C ARG A 188 1.87 -17.30 11.51
N GLY A 189 1.08 -16.56 12.29
CA GLY A 189 -0.38 -16.45 12.13
C GLY A 189 -0.80 -15.81 10.81
N VAL A 190 -0.16 -14.69 10.44
CA VAL A 190 -0.40 -14.00 9.16
C VAL A 190 -0.05 -14.90 7.97
N ALA A 191 1.14 -15.52 7.98
CA ALA A 191 1.57 -16.39 6.89
C ALA A 191 0.72 -17.65 6.73
N SER A 192 0.13 -18.16 7.82
CA SER A 192 -0.80 -19.29 7.79
C SER A 192 -2.14 -18.90 7.16
N LYS A 193 -2.75 -17.80 7.62
CA LYS A 193 -4.02 -17.29 7.05
C LYS A 193 -3.89 -16.92 5.57
N VAL A 194 -2.83 -16.21 5.19
CA VAL A 194 -2.56 -15.84 3.78
C VAL A 194 -2.38 -17.10 2.92
N ARG A 195 -1.62 -18.10 3.39
CA ARG A 195 -1.47 -19.37 2.65
C ARG A 195 -2.79 -20.10 2.46
N ASN A 196 -3.65 -20.13 3.48
CA ASN A 196 -4.95 -20.80 3.37
C ASN A 196 -5.89 -20.10 2.40
N VAL A 197 -5.91 -18.76 2.40
CA VAL A 197 -6.71 -17.99 1.43
C VAL A 197 -6.18 -18.15 0.02
N LEU A 198 -4.86 -18.12 -0.18
CA LEU A 198 -4.27 -18.36 -1.49
C LEU A 198 -4.53 -19.78 -1.99
N ARG A 199 -4.45 -20.82 -1.13
CA ARG A 199 -4.82 -22.19 -1.49
C ARG A 199 -6.29 -22.30 -1.88
N ASN A 200 -7.19 -21.75 -1.08
CA ASN A 200 -8.63 -21.79 -1.35
C ASN A 200 -8.99 -21.03 -2.64
N SER A 201 -8.34 -19.89 -2.91
CA SER A 201 -8.51 -19.14 -4.16
C SER A 201 -7.94 -19.88 -5.38
N VAL A 202 -6.81 -20.58 -5.22
CA VAL A 202 -6.24 -21.43 -6.30
C VAL A 202 -7.13 -22.65 -6.55
N ASP A 203 -7.72 -23.26 -5.52
CA ASP A 203 -8.65 -24.39 -5.65
C ASP A 203 -9.97 -23.99 -6.34
N VAL A 204 -10.44 -22.75 -6.14
CA VAL A 204 -11.59 -22.22 -6.87
C VAL A 204 -11.24 -21.98 -8.33
N VAL A 205 -10.05 -21.45 -8.63
CA VAL A 205 -9.58 -21.22 -10.01
C VAL A 205 -9.29 -22.53 -10.75
N SER A 206 -8.72 -23.54 -10.09
CA SER A 206 -8.42 -24.83 -10.72
C SER A 206 -9.68 -25.65 -11.01
N ARG A 207 -10.72 -25.57 -10.17
CA ARG A 207 -12.03 -26.20 -10.43
C ARG A 207 -12.83 -25.51 -11.53
N LEU A 208 -12.58 -24.23 -11.80
CA LEU A 208 -13.20 -23.47 -12.90
C LEU A 208 -12.51 -23.67 -14.25
N ILE A 209 -11.29 -24.21 -14.28
CA ILE A 209 -10.56 -24.53 -15.53
C ILE A 209 -10.87 -25.96 -16.02
N GLN A 210 -11.49 -26.80 -15.17
CA GLN A 210 -11.84 -28.20 -15.48
C GLN A 210 -13.33 -28.41 -15.83
N ARG A 211 -14.08 -27.34 -16.09
CA ARG A 211 -15.45 -27.37 -16.62
C ARG A 211 -15.56 -26.47 -17.84
#